data_AF-A0A1M4M448-F1
#
_entry.id   AF-A0A1M4M448-F1
#
_cell.length_a   1.000
_cell.length_b   1.000
_cell.length_c   1.000
_cell.angle_alpha   90.00
_cell.angle_beta   90.00
_cell.angle_gamma   90.00
#
_symmetry.space_group_name_H-M   'P 1'
#
loop_
_entity.id
_entity.type
_entity.pdbx_description
1 polymer ?
#
loop_
_entity_poly.entity_id
_entity_poly.type
_entity_poly.pdbx_seq_one_letter_code
_entity_poly.pdbx_strand_id
1 'polypeptide(L)'
;MKKRLLAKLILMLVLISYISTFASADQRMDTSTYVTSNHTSIDTESPVTTEQENKQEPYVEDGVLMCSCGIPYFEHLDQNKNKDEFHLLTPICGCGGKILTTVTKFDWFYTKEERKCIHHHYGHDYEMERKVVTKYSCNNCSYLEYDSYSEYKWECKGW
;
A
#
# COMPACT_ATOMS: atom_id res chain seq x y z
N MET A 1 7.81 -49.23 -18.79
CA MET A 1 7.74 -47.74 -18.83
C MET A 1 6.47 -47.12 -18.24
N LYS A 2 5.33 -47.83 -18.11
CA LYS A 2 4.06 -47.24 -17.63
C LYS A 2 4.00 -46.83 -16.14
N LYS A 3 4.77 -47.46 -15.25
CA LYS A 3 4.72 -47.19 -13.80
C LYS A 3 5.35 -45.85 -13.38
N ARG A 4 6.35 -45.36 -14.12
CA ARG A 4 7.03 -44.08 -13.83
C ARG A 4 6.22 -42.85 -14.25
N LEU A 5 5.33 -42.99 -15.22
CA LEU A 5 4.45 -41.90 -15.67
C LEU A 5 3.31 -41.65 -14.67
N LEU A 6 2.75 -42.74 -14.12
CA LEU A 6 1.67 -42.68 -13.13
C LEU A 6 2.13 -42.04 -11.80
N ALA A 7 3.35 -42.35 -11.35
CA ALA A 7 3.92 -41.74 -10.15
C ALA A 7 4.15 -40.22 -10.30
N LYS A 8 4.52 -39.75 -11.50
CA LYS A 8 4.67 -38.32 -11.77
C LYS A 8 3.34 -37.57 -11.84
N LEU A 9 2.29 -38.22 -12.37
CA LEU A 9 0.94 -37.65 -12.42
C LEU A 9 0.30 -37.52 -11.04
N ILE A 10 0.52 -38.49 -10.15
CA ILE A 10 0.06 -38.43 -8.76
C ILE A 10 0.79 -37.33 -7.98
N LEU A 11 2.11 -37.18 -8.15
CA LEU A 11 2.88 -36.13 -7.49
C LEU A 11 2.45 -34.72 -7.92
N MET A 12 2.15 -34.51 -9.20
CA MET A 12 1.67 -33.23 -9.72
C MET A 12 0.26 -32.88 -9.22
N LEU A 13 -0.63 -33.86 -9.05
CA LEU A 13 -1.97 -33.63 -8.50
C LEU A 13 -1.95 -33.26 -7.00
N VAL A 14 -1.05 -33.85 -6.21
CA VAL A 14 -0.87 -33.51 -4.79
C VAL A 14 -0.33 -32.09 -4.60
N LEU A 15 0.53 -31.62 -5.51
CA LEU A 15 1.04 -30.25 -5.51
C LEU A 15 -0.03 -29.21 -5.86
N ILE A 16 -0.96 -29.53 -6.77
CA ILE A 16 -2.04 -28.61 -7.15
C ILE A 16 -3.09 -28.50 -6.03
N SER A 17 -3.33 -29.56 -5.27
CA SER A 17 -4.23 -29.52 -4.11
C SER A 17 -3.66 -28.78 -2.89
N TYR A 18 -2.34 -28.56 -2.83
CA TYR A 18 -1.71 -27.81 -1.73
C TYR A 18 -1.80 -26.28 -1.91
N ILE A 19 -2.07 -25.81 -3.13
CA ILE A 19 -2.17 -24.38 -3.44
C ILE A 19 -3.61 -23.86 -3.28
N SER A 20 -4.60 -24.76 -3.19
CA SER A 20 -6.03 -24.39 -3.16
C SER A 20 -6.62 -24.20 -1.75
N THR A 21 -5.82 -24.20 -0.68
CA THR A 21 -6.32 -24.10 0.72
C THR A 21 -5.91 -22.83 1.47
N PHE A 22 -5.54 -21.76 0.77
CA PHE A 22 -5.49 -20.42 1.38
C PHE A 22 -6.57 -19.52 0.77
N ALA A 23 -7.81 -19.86 1.05
CA ALA A 23 -8.94 -18.95 0.96
C ALA A 23 -9.71 -19.03 2.28
N SER A 24 -9.34 -18.19 3.26
CA SER A 24 -10.29 -17.68 4.26
C SER A 24 -9.69 -16.54 5.08
N ALA A 25 -10.31 -15.38 4.90
CA ALA A 25 -10.59 -14.37 5.93
C ALA A 25 -9.41 -13.77 6.72
N ASP A 26 -8.97 -12.59 6.28
CA ASP A 26 -8.71 -11.49 7.20
C ASP A 26 -9.31 -10.20 6.63
N GLN A 27 -10.62 -10.04 6.82
CA GLN A 27 -11.25 -8.71 6.79
C GLN A 27 -11.26 -8.19 8.23
N ARG A 28 -10.11 -7.72 8.72
CA ARG A 28 -10.09 -6.63 9.69
C ARG A 28 -9.92 -5.32 8.94
N MET A 29 -11.06 -4.80 8.46
CA MET A 29 -11.20 -3.35 8.43
C MET A 29 -11.22 -2.90 9.89
N ASP A 30 -10.06 -2.50 10.41
CA ASP A 30 -10.03 -1.71 11.63
C ASP A 30 -10.84 -0.45 11.34
N THR A 31 -11.97 -0.37 12.02
CA THR A 31 -12.85 0.79 12.03
C THR A 31 -12.04 1.94 12.62
N SER A 32 -11.46 2.77 11.75
CA SER A 32 -10.81 4.00 12.19
C SER A 32 -11.85 4.84 12.90
N THR A 33 -11.60 5.06 14.18
CA THR A 33 -12.43 5.79 15.11
C THR A 33 -12.57 7.21 14.55
N TYR A 34 -13.77 7.57 14.07
CA TYR A 34 -14.09 8.96 13.81
C TYR A 34 -13.98 9.70 15.15
N VAL A 35 -12.93 10.50 15.28
CA VAL A 35 -12.78 11.44 16.39
C VAL A 35 -13.91 12.45 16.25
N THR A 36 -14.92 12.34 17.11
CA THR A 36 -15.96 13.35 17.22
C THR A 36 -15.30 14.64 17.69
N SER A 37 -15.27 15.65 16.81
CA SER A 37 -14.81 16.98 17.14
C SER A 37 -15.78 17.59 18.15
N ASN A 38 -15.40 17.60 19.43
CA ASN A 38 -16.11 18.35 20.45
C ASN A 38 -15.87 19.84 20.19
N HIS A 39 -16.93 20.52 19.72
CA HIS A 39 -17.00 21.96 19.77
C HIS A 39 -16.83 22.44 21.21
N THR A 40 -15.80 23.22 21.48
CA THR A 40 -15.79 24.14 22.60
C THR A 40 -15.29 25.48 22.07
N SER A 41 -16.22 26.42 22.02
CA SER A 41 -16.06 27.81 21.62
C SER A 41 -15.05 28.53 22.50
N ILE A 42 -14.00 29.08 21.92
CA ILE A 42 -13.28 30.23 22.48
C ILE A 42 -13.02 31.19 21.32
N ASP A 43 -13.71 32.32 21.35
CA ASP A 43 -13.50 33.46 20.47
C ASP A 43 -12.08 34.00 20.65
N THR A 44 -11.31 34.10 19.57
CA THR A 44 -10.23 35.09 19.44
C THR A 44 -10.02 35.39 17.96
N GLU A 45 -10.27 36.64 17.60
CA GLU A 45 -10.10 37.20 16.26
C GLU A 45 -8.63 37.18 15.82
N SER A 46 -8.37 36.68 14.60
CA SER A 46 -7.22 37.09 13.78
C SER A 46 -7.51 36.85 12.30
N PRO A 47 -7.13 37.78 11.41
CA PRO A 47 -7.48 37.72 10.00
C PRO A 47 -6.44 36.87 9.26
N VAL A 48 -6.82 35.67 8.85
CA VAL A 48 -6.07 34.90 7.84
C VAL A 48 -6.97 34.76 6.62
N THR A 49 -6.61 35.50 5.59
CA THR A 49 -7.15 35.44 4.23
C THR A 49 -7.11 34.01 3.68
N THR A 50 -8.30 33.44 3.52
CA THR A 50 -8.77 32.62 2.39
C THR A 50 -7.72 31.99 1.48
N GLU A 51 -7.51 30.69 1.68
CA GLU A 51 -7.53 29.67 0.62
C GLU A 51 -7.94 28.33 1.23
N GLN A 52 -9.12 28.30 1.88
CA GLN A 52 -9.80 27.02 2.12
C GLN A 52 -10.41 26.60 0.78
N GLU A 53 -9.61 25.91 -0.02
CA GLU A 53 -10.10 25.06 -1.09
C GLU A 53 -11.10 24.10 -0.43
N ASN A 54 -12.40 24.38 -0.62
CA ASN A 54 -13.51 23.61 -0.08
C ASN A 54 -13.54 22.24 -0.78
N LYS A 55 -12.56 21.40 -0.47
CA LYS A 55 -12.54 19.99 -0.84
C LYS A 55 -13.49 19.30 0.10
N GLN A 56 -14.74 19.19 -0.34
CA GLN A 56 -15.79 18.43 0.33
C GLN A 56 -15.24 17.08 0.79
N GLU A 57 -15.60 16.66 2.01
CA GLU A 57 -15.11 15.39 2.55
C GLU A 57 -15.66 14.20 1.73
N PRO A 58 -14.95 13.06 1.72
CA PRO A 58 -15.47 11.80 1.18
C PRO A 58 -16.81 11.44 1.81
N TYR A 59 -17.68 10.79 1.04
CA TYR A 59 -19.01 10.39 1.52
C TYR A 59 -19.36 8.98 1.06
N VAL A 60 -20.38 8.36 1.65
CA VAL A 60 -20.85 7.03 1.27
C VAL A 60 -22.19 7.16 0.55
N GLU A 61 -22.28 6.57 -0.64
CA GLU A 61 -23.50 6.49 -1.45
C GLU A 61 -23.70 5.02 -1.85
N ASP A 62 -24.88 4.46 -1.55
CA ASP A 62 -25.21 3.05 -1.82
C ASP A 62 -24.16 2.02 -1.34
N GLY A 63 -23.47 2.32 -0.22
CA GLY A 63 -22.43 1.47 0.34
C GLY A 63 -21.05 1.60 -0.32
N VAL A 64 -20.90 2.51 -1.28
CA VAL A 64 -19.64 2.81 -1.97
C VAL A 64 -19.03 4.09 -1.40
N LEU A 65 -17.72 4.07 -1.11
CA LEU A 65 -16.97 5.27 -0.72
C LEU A 65 -16.74 6.15 -1.95
N MET A 66 -17.37 7.31 -1.95
CA MET A 66 -17.33 8.32 -3.00
C MET A 66 -16.34 9.42 -2.66
N CYS A 67 -15.57 9.84 -3.67
CA CYS A 67 -14.71 10.99 -3.59
C CYS A 67 -15.52 12.29 -3.76
N SER A 68 -14.95 13.41 -3.33
CA SER A 68 -15.59 14.74 -3.46
C SER A 68 -15.92 15.12 -4.91
N CYS A 69 -15.31 14.46 -5.88
CA CYS A 69 -15.58 14.63 -7.31
C CYS A 69 -16.76 13.77 -7.83
N GLY A 70 -17.45 13.02 -6.96
CA GLY A 70 -18.56 12.14 -7.34
C GLY A 70 -18.13 10.82 -8.00
N ILE A 71 -16.83 10.53 -8.02
CA ILE A 71 -16.27 9.28 -8.57
C ILE A 71 -15.95 8.33 -7.40
N PRO A 72 -16.23 7.03 -7.52
CA PRO A 72 -15.84 6.05 -6.51
C PRO A 72 -14.33 6.05 -6.25
N TYR A 73 -13.93 5.85 -4.99
CA TYR A 73 -12.51 5.85 -4.59
C TYR A 73 -11.66 4.87 -5.40
N PHE A 74 -12.18 3.66 -5.63
CA PHE A 74 -11.46 2.59 -6.34
C PHE A 74 -11.16 2.90 -7.82
N GLU A 75 -11.85 3.87 -8.44
CA GLU A 75 -11.62 4.24 -9.84
C GLU A 75 -10.46 5.22 -10.06
N HIS A 76 -9.92 5.80 -8.99
CA HIS A 76 -8.89 6.83 -9.09
C HIS A 76 -7.49 6.30 -9.44
N LEU A 77 -7.19 5.06 -9.08
CA LEU A 77 -5.92 4.38 -9.36
C LEU A 77 -6.06 3.27 -10.41
N ASP A 78 -7.09 3.28 -11.27
CA ASP A 78 -7.18 2.28 -12.34
C ASP A 78 -6.06 2.50 -13.38
N GLN A 79 -4.91 1.88 -13.09
CA GLN A 79 -3.68 1.93 -13.87
C GLN A 79 -3.86 1.38 -15.29
N ASN A 80 -4.97 0.69 -15.59
CA ASN A 80 -5.25 0.17 -16.92
C ASN A 80 -5.74 1.23 -17.92
N LYS A 81 -6.24 2.39 -17.47
CA LYS A 81 -6.71 3.47 -18.36
C LYS A 81 -5.57 4.34 -18.91
N ASN A 82 -4.37 4.27 -18.34
CA ASN A 82 -3.20 5.07 -18.74
C ASN A 82 -2.16 4.25 -19.54
N LYS A 83 -2.58 3.19 -20.23
CA LYS A 83 -1.70 2.29 -21.00
C LYS A 83 -1.36 2.75 -22.42
N ASP A 84 -1.69 3.99 -22.76
CA ASP A 84 -1.30 4.57 -24.03
C ASP A 84 0.01 5.37 -23.86
N GLU A 85 1.05 4.85 -24.49
CA GLU A 85 2.31 5.51 -24.85
C GLU A 85 3.20 6.10 -23.72
N PHE A 86 4.16 5.28 -23.30
CA PHE A 86 5.60 5.61 -23.22
C PHE A 86 6.02 7.05 -22.92
N HIS A 87 5.46 7.69 -21.91
CA HIS A 87 6.00 8.91 -21.30
C HIS A 87 5.71 8.88 -19.80
N LEU A 88 6.59 9.51 -19.01
CA LEU A 88 6.51 9.70 -17.56
C LEU A 88 5.27 10.51 -17.13
N LEU A 89 4.08 10.04 -17.47
CA LEU A 89 2.82 10.70 -17.19
C LEU A 89 2.45 10.38 -15.75
N THR A 90 2.53 11.41 -14.92
CA THR A 90 1.93 11.43 -13.59
C THR A 90 0.51 10.87 -13.70
N PRO A 91 0.13 9.83 -12.93
CA PRO A 91 -1.17 9.20 -13.08
C PRO A 91 -2.27 10.25 -12.98
N ILE A 92 -3.19 10.24 -13.95
CA ILE A 92 -4.31 11.17 -13.99
C ILE A 92 -5.43 10.58 -13.14
N CYS A 93 -5.96 11.38 -12.23
CA CYS A 93 -7.10 11.07 -11.41
C CYS A 93 -8.37 11.03 -12.27
N GLY A 94 -9.35 10.19 -11.94
CA GLY A 94 -10.65 10.15 -12.62
C GLY A 94 -11.36 11.51 -12.71
N CYS A 95 -11.08 12.45 -11.79
CA CYS A 95 -11.63 13.81 -11.81
C CYS A 95 -10.86 14.80 -12.72
N GLY A 96 -9.87 14.34 -13.48
CA GLY A 96 -8.98 15.17 -14.31
C GLY A 96 -7.82 15.83 -13.55
N GLY A 97 -7.75 15.66 -12.23
CA GLY A 97 -6.61 16.10 -11.42
C GLY A 97 -5.37 15.21 -11.61
N LYS A 98 -4.23 15.64 -11.05
CA LYS A 98 -2.99 14.85 -11.04
C LYS A 98 -2.87 14.08 -9.73
N ILE A 99 -2.47 12.81 -9.80
CA ILE A 99 -2.12 12.02 -8.63
C ILE A 99 -0.67 12.35 -8.25
N LEU A 100 -0.51 12.92 -7.05
CA LEU A 100 0.78 13.17 -6.42
C LEU A 100 1.18 11.94 -5.60
N THR A 101 2.44 11.53 -5.72
CA THR A 101 3.01 10.40 -4.97
C THR A 101 4.05 10.90 -3.99
N THR A 102 3.91 10.54 -2.72
CA THR A 102 4.93 10.78 -1.68
C THR A 102 5.36 9.45 -1.09
N VAL A 103 6.67 9.19 -1.08
CA VAL A 103 7.24 7.96 -0.51
C VAL A 103 7.95 8.30 0.80
N THR A 104 7.52 7.65 1.88
CA THR A 104 8.17 7.73 3.19
C THR A 104 8.84 6.42 3.50
N LYS A 105 10.14 6.46 3.81
CA LYS A 105 10.94 5.29 4.22
C LYS A 105 11.27 5.41 5.69
N PHE A 106 10.92 4.39 6.46
CA PHE A 106 11.25 4.32 7.87
C PHE A 106 12.69 3.82 8.07
N ASP A 107 13.16 3.94 9.31
CA ASP A 107 14.47 3.43 9.70
C ASP A 107 14.57 1.91 9.53
N TRP A 108 15.79 1.46 9.29
CA TRP A 108 16.10 0.04 9.25
C TRP A 108 16.16 -0.54 10.68
N PHE A 109 15.57 -1.70 10.88
CA PHE A 109 15.70 -2.48 12.11
C PHE A 109 16.13 -3.92 11.78
N TYR A 110 16.84 -4.56 12.70
CA TYR A 110 17.22 -5.97 12.53
C TYR A 110 16.01 -6.88 12.72
N THR A 111 15.87 -7.87 11.83
CA THR A 111 14.92 -8.96 12.01
C THR A 111 15.56 -10.06 12.87
N LYS A 112 14.89 -11.21 13.02
CA LYS A 112 15.45 -12.39 13.69
C LYS A 112 16.26 -13.28 12.76
N GLU A 113 16.28 -12.96 11.47
CA GLU A 113 16.93 -13.76 10.45
C GLU A 113 18.43 -13.46 10.41
N GLU A 114 19.22 -14.54 10.41
CA GLU A 114 20.67 -14.48 10.28
C GLU A 114 21.15 -15.57 9.33
N ARG A 115 22.30 -15.31 8.69
CA ARG A 115 22.99 -16.31 7.86
C ARG A 115 24.49 -16.20 8.07
N LYS A 116 25.23 -17.26 7.78
CA LYS A 116 26.70 -17.20 7.77
C LYS A 116 27.14 -16.11 6.79
N CYS A 117 28.02 -15.21 7.24
CA CYS A 117 28.49 -14.13 6.37
C CYS A 117 29.22 -14.71 5.17
N ILE A 118 28.92 -14.18 3.97
CA ILE A 118 29.55 -14.61 2.72
C ILE A 118 30.96 -14.01 2.53
N HIS A 119 31.31 -13.00 3.33
CA HIS A 119 32.54 -12.21 3.16
C HIS A 119 33.67 -12.57 4.14
N HIS A 120 33.35 -13.09 5.33
CA HIS A 120 34.33 -13.38 6.40
C HIS A 120 34.16 -14.79 6.95
N HIS A 121 35.28 -15.44 7.29
CA HIS A 121 35.30 -16.81 7.81
C HIS A 121 34.57 -16.95 9.17
N TYR A 122 34.43 -15.86 9.93
CA TYR A 122 33.81 -15.82 11.25
C TYR A 122 32.85 -14.63 11.36
N GLY A 123 31.56 -14.87 11.09
CA GLY A 123 30.56 -13.81 11.18
C GLY A 123 29.16 -14.25 10.74
N HIS A 124 28.17 -13.46 11.15
CA HIS A 124 26.80 -13.56 10.70
C HIS A 124 26.43 -12.29 9.93
N ASP A 125 25.71 -12.47 8.81
CA ASP A 125 24.93 -11.39 8.23
C ASP A 125 23.59 -11.37 8.95
N TYR A 126 23.13 -10.18 9.29
CA TYR A 126 21.80 -9.97 9.86
C TYR A 126 20.91 -9.33 8.82
N GLU A 127 19.70 -9.84 8.68
CA GLU A 127 18.69 -9.21 7.85
C GLU A 127 18.17 -7.96 8.57
N MET A 128 18.02 -6.90 7.80
CA MET A 128 17.34 -5.69 8.21
C MET A 128 16.09 -5.52 7.37
N GLU A 129 15.03 -5.06 8.00
CA GLU A 129 13.77 -4.69 7.38
C GLU A 129 13.53 -3.18 7.58
N ARG A 130 12.88 -2.55 6.62
CA ARG A 130 12.23 -1.25 6.83
C ARG A 130 10.85 -1.23 6.19
N LYS A 131 9.92 -0.54 6.83
CA LYS A 131 8.63 -0.21 6.21
C LYS A 131 8.81 0.92 5.20
N VAL A 132 8.13 0.81 4.07
CA VAL A 132 7.95 1.89 3.10
C VAL A 132 6.46 2.15 2.96
N VAL A 133 6.07 3.42 3.05
CA VAL A 133 4.68 3.87 2.86
C VAL A 133 4.64 4.82 1.68
N THR A 134 3.77 4.53 0.74
CA THR A 134 3.51 5.36 -0.43
C THR A 134 2.13 5.99 -0.28
N LYS A 135 2.07 7.32 -0.28
CA LYS A 135 0.84 8.11 -0.27
C LYS A 135 0.51 8.55 -1.70
N TYR A 136 -0.69 8.24 -2.17
CA TYR A 136 -1.27 8.74 -3.41
C TYR A 136 -2.36 9.76 -3.07
N SER A 137 -2.29 10.97 -3.62
CA SER A 137 -3.30 12.00 -3.39
C SER A 137 -3.61 12.77 -4.66
N CYS A 138 -4.89 13.07 -4.91
CA CYS A 138 -5.25 13.95 -6.01
C CYS A 138 -5.10 15.42 -5.59
N ASN A 139 -4.56 16.26 -6.48
CA ASN A 139 -4.51 17.70 -6.23
C ASN A 139 -5.86 18.43 -6.44
N ASN A 140 -6.86 17.79 -7.05
CA ASN A 140 -8.13 18.42 -7.45
C ASN A 140 -9.37 17.89 -6.71
N CYS A 141 -9.25 16.78 -5.99
CA CYS A 141 -10.34 16.23 -5.18
C CYS A 141 -9.81 15.68 -3.84
N SER A 142 -10.70 15.17 -3.00
CA SER A 142 -10.35 14.62 -1.68
C SER A 142 -9.71 13.23 -1.73
N TYR A 143 -9.44 12.69 -2.91
CA TYR A 143 -8.86 11.35 -3.06
C TYR A 143 -7.50 11.22 -2.38
N LEU A 144 -7.41 10.19 -1.54
CA LEU A 144 -6.23 9.84 -0.76
C LEU A 144 -6.18 8.33 -0.54
N GLU A 145 -5.05 7.71 -0.87
CA GLU A 145 -4.81 6.28 -0.65
C GLU A 145 -3.38 6.06 -0.15
N TYR A 146 -3.20 5.01 0.65
CA TYR A 146 -1.92 4.60 1.18
C TYR A 146 -1.64 3.15 0.79
N ASP A 147 -0.43 2.92 0.28
CA ASP A 147 0.12 1.59 0.08
C ASP A 147 1.35 1.43 0.99
N SER A 148 1.65 0.20 1.42
CA SER A 148 2.84 -0.07 2.21
C SER A 148 3.42 -1.43 1.93
N TYR A 149 4.75 -1.47 1.86
CA TYR A 149 5.51 -2.70 1.68
C TYR A 149 6.78 -2.67 2.53
N SER A 150 7.38 -3.84 2.74
CA SER A 150 8.67 -3.95 3.45
C SER A 150 9.81 -4.10 2.44
N GLU A 151 10.90 -3.36 2.66
CA GLU A 151 12.18 -3.59 1.98
C GLU A 151 13.12 -4.36 2.92
N TYR A 152 13.97 -5.20 2.34
CA TYR A 152 14.92 -6.04 3.08
C TYR A 152 16.34 -5.82 2.57
N LYS A 153 17.32 -5.85 3.46
CA LYS A 153 18.75 -5.88 3.11
C LYS A 153 19.51 -6.75 4.12
N TRP A 154 20.70 -7.18 3.74
CA TRP A 154 21.61 -7.91 4.63
C TRP A 154 22.78 -7.02 5.02
N GLU A 155 23.15 -7.03 6.30
CA GLU A 155 24.34 -6.37 6.82
C GLU A 155 25.30 -7.40 7.44
N CYS A 156 26.51 -7.53 6.90
CA CYS A 156 27.53 -8.41 7.49
C CYS A 156 28.12 -7.75 8.75
N LYS A 157 28.11 -8.50 9.86
CA LYS A 157 28.80 -8.15 11.12
C LYS A 157 29.92 -9.17 11.42
N GLY A 158 30.60 -9.63 10.37
CA GLY A 158 31.77 -10.51 10.48
C GLY A 158 33.07 -9.74 10.69
N TRP A 159 34.08 -10.45 11.21
CA TRP A 159 35.43 -9.96 11.43
C TRP A 159 36.39 -10.72 10.51
#